data_AF-A0A2N1PX32-F1
#
_entry.id   AF-A0A2N1PX32-F1
#
_cell.length_a   1.000
_cell.length_b   1.000
_cell.length_c   1.000
_cell.angle_alpha   90.00
_cell.angle_beta   90.00
_cell.angle_gamma   90.00
#
_symmetry.space_group_name_H-M   'P 1'
#
loop_
_entity.id
_entity.type
_entity.pdbx_description
1 polymer ?
#
loop_
_entity_poly.entity_id
_entity_poly.type
_entity_poly.pdbx_seq_one_letter_code
_entity_poly.pdbx_strand_id
1 'polypeptide(L)'
;MNSELFLFLYKEISQESEGRAFSQVKTTYLKKLPLRYIENEVLRTIYKYLTVLYAFSEDHINTTFFTSITNSIIYELYFPEEIKSAGKEILKHLGDLKPITDDMSEEEKLAIIQSEFERLYDPNHPVRFAIETLDSVEEVRIIKEALK
;
A
#
# COMPACT_ATOMS: atom_id res chain seq x y z
N MET A 1 9.93 -1.58 2.68
CA MET A 1 9.55 -0.30 2.03
C MET A 1 8.76 -0.64 0.77
N ASN A 2 7.57 -1.22 0.93
CA ASN A 2 6.87 -1.90 -0.19
C ASN A 2 5.83 -0.99 -0.84
N SER A 3 6.12 0.32 -0.89
CA SER A 3 5.19 1.31 -1.42
C SER A 3 5.72 2.00 -2.66
N GLU A 4 4.79 2.28 -3.59
CA GLU A 4 5.04 3.05 -4.81
C GLU A 4 5.69 4.40 -4.52
N LEU A 5 5.22 5.15 -3.53
CA LEU A 5 5.80 6.44 -3.16
C LEU A 5 7.28 6.32 -2.79
N PHE A 6 7.64 5.32 -1.99
CA PHE A 6 9.04 5.12 -1.61
C PHE A 6 9.90 4.63 -2.77
N LEU A 7 9.33 3.83 -3.68
CA LEU A 7 10.02 3.40 -4.89
C LEU A 7 10.30 4.60 -5.82
N PHE A 8 9.31 5.50 -5.99
CA PHE A 8 9.46 6.74 -6.75
C PHE A 8 10.52 7.65 -6.13
N LEU A 9 10.42 7.95 -4.84
CA LEU A 9 11.42 8.77 -4.13
C LEU A 9 12.81 8.15 -4.20
N TYR A 10 12.91 6.83 -4.10
CA TYR A 10 14.18 6.13 -4.24
C TYR A 10 14.75 6.30 -5.66
N LYS A 11 13.94 6.12 -6.71
CA LYS A 11 14.36 6.35 -8.10
C LYS A 11 14.89 7.78 -8.27
N GLU A 12 14.16 8.79 -7.79
CA GLU A 12 14.55 10.20 -7.90
C GLU A 12 15.86 10.52 -7.16
N ILE A 13 16.03 10.03 -5.92
CA ILE A 13 17.22 10.30 -5.10
C ILE A 13 18.44 9.52 -5.62
N SER A 14 18.21 8.33 -6.18
CA SER A 14 19.26 7.43 -6.68
C SER A 14 19.60 7.60 -8.15
N GLN A 15 19.04 8.61 -8.85
CA GLN A 15 19.48 9.02 -10.19
C GLN A 15 20.96 9.46 -10.13
N GLU A 16 21.87 8.48 -10.10
CA GLU A 16 23.26 8.64 -10.50
C GLU A 16 23.24 8.80 -12.02
N SER A 17 23.68 9.97 -12.49
CA SER A 17 24.25 10.10 -13.82
C SER A 17 25.22 8.93 -14.06
N GLU A 18 24.98 8.14 -15.12
CA GLU A 18 25.84 7.07 -15.68
C GLU A 18 25.45 5.60 -15.36
N GLY A 19 24.69 5.02 -16.28
CA GLY A 19 25.19 3.86 -17.05
C GLY A 19 25.34 2.50 -16.35
N ARG A 20 24.64 2.21 -15.24
CA ARG A 20 24.66 0.86 -14.63
C ARG A 20 23.31 0.16 -14.69
N ALA A 21 23.33 -1.08 -15.20
CA ALA A 21 22.18 -1.92 -15.50
C ALA A 21 21.45 -2.53 -14.28
N PHE A 22 21.87 -2.23 -13.04
CA PHE A 22 21.22 -2.73 -11.83
C PHE A 22 21.17 -1.65 -10.73
N SER A 23 19.97 -1.43 -10.19
CA SER A 23 19.75 -0.53 -9.05
C SER A 23 20.39 -1.13 -7.78
N GLN A 24 21.52 -0.57 -7.34
CA GLN A 24 22.10 -0.91 -6.04
C GLN A 24 21.40 -0.09 -4.96
N VAL A 25 20.77 -0.73 -3.98
CA VAL A 25 20.20 -0.06 -2.80
C VAL A 25 21.32 0.43 -1.89
N LYS A 26 21.73 1.70 -2.04
CA LYS A 26 22.77 2.31 -1.18
C LYS A 26 22.14 2.95 0.06
N THR A 27 22.69 2.65 1.23
CA THR A 27 22.22 3.20 2.53
C THR A 27 22.30 4.73 2.60
N THR A 28 23.16 5.35 1.78
CA THR A 28 23.28 6.81 1.61
C THR A 28 22.01 7.45 1.04
N TYR A 29 21.29 6.76 0.14
CA TYR A 29 20.04 7.26 -0.44
C TYR A 29 18.84 6.98 0.48
N LEU A 30 18.86 5.85 1.19
CA LEU A 30 17.81 5.53 2.18
C LEU A 30 17.70 6.57 3.28
N LYS A 31 18.84 7.14 3.75
CA LYS A 31 18.86 8.20 4.76
C LYS A 31 18.24 9.53 4.30
N LYS A 32 18.13 9.74 2.99
CA LYS A 32 17.55 10.97 2.40
C LYS A 32 16.04 10.84 2.19
N LEU A 33 15.48 9.64 2.30
CA LEU A 33 14.03 9.45 2.19
C LEU A 33 13.35 10.16 3.36
N PRO A 34 12.27 10.91 3.12
CA PRO A 34 11.43 11.46 4.17
C PRO A 34 10.64 10.32 4.83
N LEU A 35 11.32 9.50 5.62
CA LEU A 35 10.72 8.42 6.40
C LEU A 35 10.04 9.05 7.61
N ARG A 36 8.71 9.11 7.56
CA ARG A 36 7.92 9.45 8.74
C ARG A 36 7.68 8.14 9.50
N TYR A 37 7.99 8.12 10.79
CA TYR A 37 7.51 7.02 11.64
C TYR A 37 6.01 7.19 11.79
N ILE A 38 5.26 6.21 11.26
CA ILE A 38 3.81 6.21 11.28
C ILE A 38 3.39 4.93 11.98
N GLU A 39 2.97 5.07 13.23
CA GLU A 39 2.36 3.97 13.96
C GLU A 39 0.87 3.93 13.61
N ASN A 40 0.46 2.88 12.90
CA ASN A 40 -0.92 2.71 12.47
C ASN A 40 -1.32 1.23 12.56
N GLU A 41 -2.34 0.94 13.36
CA GLU A 41 -2.81 -0.43 13.61
C GLU A 41 -3.43 -1.09 12.38
N VAL A 42 -4.08 -0.29 11.53
CA VAL A 42 -4.64 -0.76 10.25
C VAL A 42 -3.49 -1.23 9.34
N LEU A 43 -2.42 -0.43 9.21
CA LEU A 43 -1.24 -0.84 8.44
C LEU A 43 -0.59 -2.11 9.00
N ARG A 44 -0.49 -2.25 10.32
CA ARG A 44 0.03 -3.49 10.95
C ARG A 44 -0.82 -4.70 10.58
N THR A 45 -2.14 -4.55 10.60
CA THR A 45 -3.07 -5.64 10.28
C THR A 45 -2.96 -6.03 8.81
N ILE A 46 -2.94 -5.06 7.90
CA ILE A 46 -2.76 -5.32 6.45
C ILE A 46 -1.39 -5.96 6.17
N TYR A 47 -0.33 -5.54 6.86
CA TYR A 47 0.99 -6.15 6.71
C TYR A 47 1.01 -7.62 7.13
N LYS A 48 0.28 -7.97 8.20
CA LYS A 48 0.09 -9.38 8.58
C LYS A 48 -0.65 -10.15 7.49
N TYR A 49 -1.71 -9.58 6.92
CA TYR A 49 -2.44 -10.22 5.81
C TYR A 49 -1.54 -10.48 4.62
N LEU A 50 -0.78 -9.48 4.18
CA LEU A 50 0.16 -9.61 3.08
C LEU A 50 1.22 -10.68 3.37
N THR A 51 1.72 -10.75 4.60
CA THR A 51 2.69 -11.78 5.01
C THR A 51 2.11 -13.19 4.85
N VAL A 52 0.86 -13.41 5.28
CA VAL A 52 0.17 -14.69 5.11
C VAL A 52 -0.08 -14.99 3.63
N LEU A 53 -0.54 -13.99 2.86
CA LEU A 53 -0.79 -14.16 1.43
C LEU A 53 0.50 -14.56 0.68
N TYR A 54 1.61 -13.86 0.90
CA TYR A 54 2.89 -14.19 0.26
C TYR A 54 3.47 -15.54 0.69
N ALA A 55 3.14 -16.03 1.89
CA ALA A 55 3.66 -17.29 2.41
C ALA A 55 2.83 -18.51 2.00
N PHE A 56 1.51 -18.36 1.92
CA PHE A 56 0.58 -19.50 1.84
C PHE A 56 -0.40 -19.43 0.66
N SER A 57 -0.34 -18.40 -0.17
CA SER A 57 -1.28 -18.19 -1.28
C SER A 57 -0.61 -17.68 -2.55
N GLU A 58 -0.95 -18.27 -3.70
CA GLU A 58 -0.62 -17.70 -5.02
C GLU A 58 -1.73 -16.75 -5.52
N ASP A 59 -2.63 -16.32 -4.63
CA ASP A 59 -3.71 -15.40 -4.98
C ASP A 59 -3.18 -13.99 -5.25
N HIS A 60 -2.89 -13.76 -6.52
CA HIS A 60 -2.43 -12.49 -7.05
C HIS A 60 -3.47 -11.38 -6.91
N ILE A 61 -4.77 -11.69 -6.89
CA ILE A 61 -5.83 -10.68 -6.82
C ILE A 61 -5.88 -10.10 -5.40
N ASN A 62 -5.96 -10.96 -4.40
CA ASN A 62 -5.91 -10.58 -2.98
C ASN A 62 -4.63 -9.79 -2.67
N THR A 63 -3.49 -10.34 -3.10
CA THR A 63 -2.17 -9.72 -2.87
C THR A 63 -2.08 -8.33 -3.51
N THR A 64 -2.50 -8.19 -4.76
CA THR A 64 -2.49 -6.89 -5.47
C THR A 64 -3.41 -5.90 -4.77
N PHE A 65 -4.62 -6.32 -4.39
CA PHE A 65 -5.57 -5.45 -3.73
C PHE A 65 -5.09 -4.92 -2.38
N PHE A 66 -4.62 -5.79 -1.47
CA PHE A 66 -4.10 -5.34 -0.18
C PHE A 66 -2.80 -4.51 -0.32
N THR A 67 -2.02 -4.75 -1.38
CA THR A 67 -0.89 -3.88 -1.74
C THR A 67 -1.38 -2.49 -2.17
N SER A 68 -2.43 -2.41 -3.00
CA SER A 68 -3.04 -1.15 -3.40
C SER A 68 -3.66 -0.38 -2.22
N ILE A 69 -4.27 -1.08 -1.24
CA ILE A 69 -4.72 -0.47 0.01
C ILE A 69 -3.52 0.15 0.75
N THR A 70 -2.42 -0.60 0.88
CA THR A 70 -1.20 -0.11 1.55
C THR A 70 -0.66 1.14 0.89
N ASN A 71 -0.60 1.17 -0.45
CA ASN A 71 -0.19 2.35 -1.21
C ASN A 71 -1.14 3.54 -0.98
N SER A 72 -2.44 3.29 -1.02
CA SER A 72 -3.46 4.31 -0.84
C SER A 72 -3.40 4.95 0.56
N ILE A 73 -3.16 4.14 1.61
CA ILE A 73 -2.93 4.65 2.97
C ILE A 73 -1.69 5.55 2.99
N ILE A 74 -0.60 5.14 2.33
CA ILE A 74 0.63 5.92 2.30
C ILE A 74 0.43 7.24 1.56
N TYR A 75 -0.32 7.25 0.45
CA TYR A 75 -0.70 8.50 -0.21
C TYR A 75 -1.54 9.41 0.69
N GLU A 76 -2.53 8.87 1.40
CA GLU A 76 -3.34 9.63 2.37
C GLU A 76 -2.50 10.24 3.51
N LEU A 77 -1.44 9.55 3.95
CA LEU A 77 -0.56 10.02 5.02
C LEU A 77 0.43 11.10 4.57
N TYR A 78 0.82 11.11 3.30
CA TYR A 78 1.79 12.05 2.74
C TYR A 78 1.15 13.23 2.00
N PHE A 79 -0.05 13.04 1.44
CA PHE A 79 -0.85 14.03 0.72
C PHE A 79 -2.27 14.15 1.33
N PRO A 80 -2.39 14.46 2.64
CA PRO A 80 -3.67 14.41 3.33
C PRO A 80 -4.67 15.42 2.77
N GLU A 81 -4.24 16.61 2.36
CA GLU A 81 -5.13 17.66 1.86
C GLU A 81 -5.65 17.34 0.45
N GLU A 82 -4.78 16.80 -0.40
CA GLU A 82 -5.08 16.40 -1.78
C GLU A 82 -6.01 15.19 -1.80
N ILE A 83 -5.75 14.17 -0.96
CA ILE A 83 -6.61 12.99 -0.84
C ILE A 83 -7.97 13.36 -0.24
N LYS A 84 -7.99 14.22 0.78
CA LYS A 84 -9.23 14.67 1.42
C LYS A 84 -10.08 15.54 0.50
N SER A 85 -9.49 16.50 -0.18
CA SER A 85 -10.19 17.37 -1.15
C SER A 85 -10.78 16.57 -2.31
N ALA A 86 -10.12 15.47 -2.71
CA ALA A 86 -10.60 14.56 -3.73
C ALA A 86 -11.62 13.51 -3.21
N GLY A 87 -11.93 13.51 -1.91
CA GLY A 87 -12.90 12.60 -1.28
C GLY A 87 -12.45 11.14 -1.20
N LYS A 88 -11.14 10.87 -1.21
CA LYS A 88 -10.56 9.52 -1.32
C LYS A 88 -9.93 8.99 -0.03
N GLU A 89 -10.37 9.52 1.11
CA GLU A 89 -9.92 9.04 2.42
C GLU A 89 -10.40 7.61 2.65
N ILE A 90 -9.46 6.67 2.80
CA ILE A 90 -9.76 5.25 3.02
C ILE A 90 -9.51 4.82 4.45
N LEU A 91 -8.64 5.51 5.21
CA LEU A 91 -8.29 5.13 6.57
C LEU A 91 -9.52 5.03 7.49
N LYS A 92 -10.46 5.96 7.34
CA LYS A 92 -11.73 5.97 8.10
C LYS A 92 -12.62 4.74 7.85
N HIS A 93 -12.43 4.03 6.75
CA HIS A 93 -13.21 2.85 6.36
C HIS A 93 -12.50 1.52 6.68
N LEU A 94 -11.27 1.57 7.21
CA LEU A 94 -10.44 0.40 7.48
C LEU A 94 -10.25 0.12 8.99
N GLY A 95 -10.89 0.87 9.87
CA GLY A 95 -10.81 0.66 11.32
C GLY A 95 -11.38 -0.69 11.78
N ASP A 96 -12.30 -1.27 11.00
CA ASP A 96 -13.00 -2.51 11.34
C ASP A 96 -12.30 -3.78 10.82
N LEU A 97 -11.04 -3.70 10.40
CA LEU A 97 -10.29 -4.87 9.94
C LEU A 97 -10.11 -5.89 11.06
N LYS A 98 -10.45 -7.15 10.77
CA LYS A 98 -10.31 -8.25 11.72
C LYS A 98 -8.84 -8.62 11.97
N PRO A 99 -8.31 -8.50 13.17
CA PRO A 99 -6.92 -8.89 13.42
C PRO A 99 -6.74 -10.40 13.23
N ILE A 100 -5.60 -10.80 12.65
CA ILE A 100 -5.12 -12.18 12.68
C ILE A 100 -4.03 -12.35 13.74
N THR A 101 -4.07 -13.50 14.42
CA THR A 101 -3.10 -13.89 15.46
C THR A 101 -2.34 -15.13 15.04
N ASP A 102 -1.16 -15.34 15.63
CA ASP A 102 -0.30 -16.47 15.28
C ASP A 102 -0.90 -17.82 15.68
N ASP A 103 -1.77 -17.83 16.70
CA ASP A 103 -2.46 -19.01 17.23
C ASP A 103 -3.51 -19.61 16.28
N MET A 104 -3.92 -18.87 15.24
CA MET A 104 -4.91 -19.33 14.26
C MET A 104 -4.28 -20.27 13.23
N SER A 105 -5.06 -21.22 12.71
CA SER A 105 -4.64 -22.06 11.60
C SER A 105 -4.41 -21.25 10.32
N GLU A 106 -3.66 -21.81 9.38
CA GLU A 106 -3.44 -21.18 8.07
C GLU A 106 -4.77 -20.97 7.33
N GLU A 107 -5.67 -21.96 7.38
CA GLU A 107 -7.00 -21.85 6.76
C GLU A 107 -7.85 -20.77 7.41
N GLU A 108 -7.82 -20.64 8.75
CA GLU A 108 -8.55 -19.59 9.46
C GLU A 108 -8.05 -18.19 9.08
N LYS A 109 -6.72 -18.02 8.99
CA LYS A 109 -6.11 -16.75 8.56
C LYS A 109 -6.53 -16.41 7.13
N LEU A 110 -6.46 -17.36 6.21
CA LEU A 110 -6.87 -17.15 4.81
C LEU A 110 -8.37 -16.86 4.70
N ALA A 111 -9.22 -17.54 5.47
CA ALA A 111 -10.66 -17.29 5.49
C ALA A 111 -10.99 -15.86 5.97
N ILE A 112 -10.29 -15.35 6.99
CA ILE A 112 -10.45 -13.97 7.44
C ILE A 112 -10.04 -12.99 6.34
N ILE A 113 -8.87 -13.21 5.71
CA ILE A 113 -8.36 -12.35 4.65
C ILE A 113 -9.34 -12.31 3.48
N GLN A 114 -9.86 -13.46 3.07
CA GLN A 114 -10.84 -13.58 2.00
C GLN A 114 -12.15 -12.86 2.33
N SER A 115 -12.65 -13.02 3.57
CA SER A 115 -13.86 -12.32 4.02
C SER A 115 -13.68 -10.80 4.01
N GLU A 116 -12.52 -10.29 4.44
CA GLU A 116 -12.23 -8.86 4.38
C GLU A 116 -12.04 -8.35 2.96
N PHE A 117 -11.44 -9.17 2.08
CA PHE A 117 -11.36 -8.86 0.66
C PHE A 117 -12.74 -8.69 0.06
N GLU A 118 -13.65 -9.66 0.24
CA GLU A 118 -15.01 -9.58 -0.30
C GLU A 118 -15.77 -8.34 0.18
N ARG A 119 -15.60 -7.98 1.46
CA ARG A 119 -16.20 -6.77 2.03
C ARG A 119 -15.66 -5.49 1.40
N LEU A 120 -14.34 -5.38 1.26
CA LEU A 120 -13.67 -4.16 0.81
C LEU A 120 -13.61 -4.02 -0.71
N TYR A 121 -13.67 -5.13 -1.44
CA TYR A 121 -13.62 -5.20 -2.89
C TYR A 121 -15.00 -5.01 -3.53
N ASP A 122 -16.07 -4.89 -2.73
CA ASP A 122 -17.42 -4.59 -3.23
C ASP A 122 -17.41 -3.32 -4.11
N PRO A 123 -18.05 -3.33 -5.30
CA PRO A 123 -18.05 -2.19 -6.21
C PRO A 123 -18.60 -0.88 -5.62
N ASN A 124 -19.48 -0.96 -4.62
CA ASN A 124 -20.03 0.21 -3.95
C ASN A 124 -19.23 0.61 -2.71
N HIS A 125 -18.17 -0.13 -2.36
CA HIS A 125 -17.36 0.18 -1.19
C HIS A 125 -16.47 1.39 -1.45
N PRO A 126 -16.43 2.39 -0.54
CA PRO A 126 -15.66 3.61 -0.72
C PRO A 126 -14.15 3.35 -0.91
N VAL A 127 -13.62 2.31 -0.24
CA VAL A 127 -12.22 1.89 -0.40
C VAL A 127 -11.94 1.43 -1.83
N ARG A 128 -12.84 0.65 -2.44
CA ARG A 128 -12.66 0.16 -3.80
C ARG A 128 -12.68 1.32 -4.80
N PHE A 129 -13.68 2.20 -4.67
CA PHE A 129 -13.80 3.40 -5.48
C PHE A 129 -12.55 4.30 -5.38
N ALA A 130 -12.06 4.54 -4.17
CA ALA A 130 -10.88 5.37 -3.94
C ALA A 130 -9.62 4.77 -4.59
N ILE A 131 -9.42 3.45 -4.49
CA ILE A 131 -8.27 2.76 -5.09
C ILE A 131 -8.30 2.85 -6.62
N GLU A 132 -9.46 2.60 -7.23
CA GLU A 132 -9.60 2.59 -8.69
C GLU A 132 -9.46 3.99 -9.32
N THR A 133 -9.87 5.02 -8.59
CA THR A 133 -9.86 6.40 -9.09
C THR A 133 -8.69 7.22 -8.56
N LEU A 134 -7.75 6.61 -7.81
CA LEU A 134 -6.69 7.32 -7.11
C LEU A 134 -5.77 8.13 -8.04
N ASP A 135 -5.65 7.71 -9.29
CA ASP A 135 -4.93 8.41 -10.36
C ASP A 135 -5.59 9.73 -10.81
N SER A 136 -6.80 10.04 -10.36
CA SER A 136 -7.38 11.38 -10.52
C SER A 136 -6.81 12.42 -9.54
N VAL A 137 -6.00 12.00 -8.56
CA VAL A 137 -5.20 12.91 -7.73
C VAL A 137 -3.87 13.15 -8.42
N GLU A 138 -3.55 14.39 -8.73
CA GLU A 138 -2.45 14.76 -9.62
C GLU A 138 -1.09 14.24 -9.11
N GLU A 139 -0.82 14.38 -7.81
CA GLU A 139 0.41 13.92 -7.17
C GLU A 139 0.57 12.40 -7.32
N VAL A 140 -0.54 11.66 -7.11
CA VAL A 140 -0.56 10.20 -7.26
C VAL A 140 -0.37 9.81 -8.72
N ARG A 141 -1.00 10.53 -9.65
CA ARG A 141 -0.88 10.30 -11.10
C ARG A 141 0.56 10.44 -11.56
N ILE A 142 1.23 11.53 -11.17
CA ILE A 142 2.65 11.79 -11.49
C ILE A 142 3.52 10.63 -10.98
N ILE A 143 3.32 10.20 -9.73
CA ILE A 143 4.07 9.10 -9.13
C ILE A 143 3.84 7.79 -9.90
N LYS A 144 2.58 7.44 -10.18
CA LYS A 144 2.25 6.20 -10.90
C LYS A 144 2.79 6.20 -12.33
N GLU A 145 2.71 7.33 -13.03
CA GLU A 145 3.26 7.48 -14.39
C GLU A 145 4.78 7.33 -14.41
N ALA A 146 5.50 7.87 -13.43
CA ALA A 146 6.96 7.72 -13.32
C ALA A 146 7.41 6.30 -12.96
N LEU A 147 6.51 5.45 -12.48
CA LEU A 147 6.79 4.05 -12.12
C LEU A 147 6.48 3.05 -13.23
N LYS A 148 5.73 3.45 -14.26
CA LYS A 148 5.53 2.66 -15.49
C LYS A 148 6.82 2.55 -16.31
#